data_AF-A0A535VQQ7-F1
#
_entry.id   AF-A0A535VQQ7-F1
#
_cell.length_a   1.000
_cell.length_b   1.000
_cell.length_c   1.000
_cell.angle_alpha   90.00
_cell.angle_beta   90.00
_cell.angle_gamma   90.00
#
_symmetry.space_group_name_H-M   'P 1'
#
loop_
_entity.id
_entity.type
_entity.pdbx_description
1 polymer ?
#
loop_
_entity_poly.entity_id
_entity_poly.type
_entity_poly.pdbx_seq_one_letter_code
_entity_poly.pdbx_strand_id
1 'polypeptide(L)'
;MATHRIDQIVGNLSDDDRRAIVERVAAAINLSAAQFPVAELMWGSRRLLEELARDRPLVMLVDDLHWAESTFLEFLDHLLETVEDASVLILGSSRHEITERH
;
A
#
# COMPACT_ATOMS: atom_id res chain seq x y z
N MET A 1 -15.08 -7.89 -7.40
CA MET A 1 -15.30 -8.03 -5.94
C MET A 1 -14.23 -7.35 -5.10
N ALA A 2 -12.92 -7.56 -5.33
CA ALA A 2 -11.86 -6.83 -4.59
C ALA A 2 -11.53 -5.45 -5.19
N THR A 3 -11.42 -5.33 -6.51
CA THR A 3 -11.18 -4.05 -7.22
C THR A 3 -12.29 -3.02 -6.98
N HIS A 4 -13.54 -3.48 -6.85
CA HIS A 4 -14.69 -2.62 -6.53
C HIS A 4 -14.57 -1.97 -5.15
N ARG A 5 -13.98 -2.66 -4.17
CA ARG A 5 -13.76 -2.09 -2.84
C ARG A 5 -12.67 -1.03 -2.87
N ILE A 6 -11.61 -1.24 -3.65
CA ILE A 6 -10.57 -0.23 -3.89
C ILE A 6 -11.19 1.00 -4.55
N ASP A 7 -12.00 0.80 -5.60
CA ASP A 7 -12.68 1.88 -6.32
C ASP A 7 -13.59 2.73 -5.42
N GLN A 8 -14.31 2.09 -4.48
CA GLN A 8 -15.12 2.80 -3.49
C GLN A 8 -14.28 3.65 -2.53
N ILE A 9 -13.10 3.17 -2.13
CA ILE A 9 -12.21 3.86 -1.20
C ILE A 9 -11.68 5.15 -1.83
N VAL A 10 -11.30 5.10 -3.11
CA VAL A 10 -10.78 6.26 -3.86
C VAL A 10 -11.88 7.08 -4.57
N GLY A 11 -13.15 6.88 -4.19
CA GLY A 11 -14.30 7.49 -4.86
C GLY A 11 -14.38 9.03 -4.75
N ASN A 12 -13.62 9.64 -3.83
CA ASN A 12 -13.58 11.10 -3.66
C ASN A 12 -12.53 11.79 -4.55
N LEU A 13 -11.73 11.04 -5.30
CA LEU A 13 -10.69 11.56 -6.19
C LEU A 13 -11.23 11.87 -7.59
N SER A 14 -10.45 12.61 -8.37
CA SER A 14 -10.73 12.78 -9.80
C SER A 14 -10.77 11.42 -10.51
N ASP A 15 -11.55 11.29 -11.58
CA ASP A 15 -11.68 10.02 -12.32
C ASP A 15 -10.33 9.50 -12.84
N ASP A 16 -9.44 10.40 -13.24
CA ASP A 16 -8.11 10.05 -13.74
C ASP A 16 -7.20 9.55 -12.63
N ASP A 17 -7.15 10.24 -11.48
CA ASP A 17 -6.35 9.81 -10.32
C ASP A 17 -6.87 8.48 -9.77
N ARG A 18 -8.20 8.35 -9.64
CA ARG A 18 -8.88 7.14 -9.18
C ARG A 18 -8.50 5.94 -10.04
N ARG A 19 -8.64 6.06 -11.36
CA ARG A 19 -8.27 4.99 -12.30
C ARG A 19 -6.79 4.63 -12.19
N ALA A 20 -5.92 5.63 -12.15
CA ALA A 20 -4.47 5.41 -12.05
C ALA A 20 -4.09 4.62 -10.79
N ILE A 21 -4.70 4.95 -9.64
CA ILE A 21 -4.48 4.24 -8.37
C ILE A 21 -5.03 2.81 -8.44
N VAL A 22 -6.28 2.64 -8.89
CA VAL A 22 -6.95 1.33 -8.96
C VAL A 22 -6.17 0.35 -9.84
N GLU A 23 -5.68 0.78 -11.00
CA GLU A 23 -4.92 -0.08 -11.92
C GLU A 23 -3.60 -0.57 -11.32
N ARG A 24 -2.85 0.32 -10.67
CA ARG A 24 -1.56 0.00 -10.05
C ARG A 24 -1.71 -0.88 -8.83
N VAL A 25 -2.69 -0.59 -7.97
CA VAL A 25 -2.97 -1.46 -6.82
C VAL A 25 -3.44 -2.82 -7.30
N ALA A 26 -4.38 -2.89 -8.25
CA ALA A 26 -4.86 -4.16 -8.77
C ALA A 26 -3.73 -4.99 -9.41
N ALA A 27 -2.78 -4.36 -10.11
CA ALA A 27 -1.59 -5.04 -10.61
C ALA A 27 -0.69 -5.55 -9.47
N ALA A 28 -0.44 -4.74 -8.44
CA ALA A 28 0.42 -5.09 -7.31
C ALA A 28 -0.07 -6.33 -6.53
N ILE A 29 -1.39 -6.52 -6.42
CA ILE A 29 -2.00 -7.68 -5.75
C ILE A 29 -2.53 -8.73 -6.73
N ASN A 30 -2.05 -8.71 -7.98
CA ASN A 30 -2.34 -9.71 -9.00
C ASN A 30 -3.84 -9.90 -9.33
N LEU A 31 -4.63 -8.83 -9.18
CA LEU A 31 -6.02 -8.74 -9.63
C LEU A 31 -6.16 -8.19 -11.05
N SER A 32 -5.07 -7.69 -11.63
CA SER A 32 -4.94 -7.24 -13.01
C SER A 32 -3.69 -7.85 -13.64
N ALA A 33 -3.76 -8.16 -14.94
CA ALA A 33 -2.61 -8.61 -15.72
C ALA A 33 -1.74 -7.44 -16.25
N ALA A 34 -2.15 -6.19 -16.00
CA ALA A 34 -1.37 -5.02 -16.37
C ALA A 34 -0.03 -5.01 -15.64
N GLN A 35 1.02 -4.57 -16.33
CA GLN A 35 2.37 -4.48 -15.79
C GLN A 35 2.77 -3.02 -15.65
N PHE A 36 3.31 -2.68 -14.49
CA PHE A 36 3.84 -1.36 -14.19
C PHE A 36 5.23 -1.49 -13.55
N PRO A 37 6.10 -0.47 -13.69
CA PRO A 37 7.33 -0.38 -12.91
C PRO A 37 7.04 -0.45 -11.40
N VAL A 38 7.95 -1.05 -10.62
CA VAL A 38 7.79 -1.19 -9.16
C VAL A 38 7.49 0.15 -8.48
N ALA A 39 8.17 1.22 -8.88
CA ALA A 39 7.94 2.56 -8.33
C ALA A 39 6.49 3.05 -8.52
N GLU A 40 5.85 2.69 -9.64
CA GLU A 40 4.44 3.03 -9.88
C GLU A 40 3.48 2.18 -9.04
N LEU A 41 3.80 0.91 -8.83
CA LEU A 41 3.04 0.04 -7.91
C LEU A 41 3.09 0.59 -6.49
N MET A 42 4.27 1.01 -6.02
CA MET A 42 4.45 1.62 -4.69
C MET A 42 3.74 2.96 -4.58
N TRP A 43 3.78 3.79 -5.62
CA TRP A 43 3.03 5.04 -5.67
C TRP A 43 1.51 4.79 -5.52
N GLY A 44 0.96 3.82 -6.27
CA GLY A 44 -0.46 3.48 -6.22
C GLY A 44 -0.88 2.98 -4.84
N SER A 45 -0.09 2.08 -4.25
CA SER A 45 -0.31 1.57 -2.89
C SER A 45 -0.26 2.68 -1.85
N ARG A 46 0.74 3.57 -1.91
CA ARG A 46 0.84 4.73 -1.00
C ARG A 46 -0.38 5.63 -1.11
N ARG A 47 -0.76 6.03 -2.33
CA ARG A 47 -1.93 6.90 -2.57
C ARG A 47 -3.22 6.30 -2.02
N LEU A 48 -3.40 4.99 -2.15
CA LEU A 48 -4.55 4.30 -1.56
C LEU A 48 -4.55 4.39 -0.03
N LEU A 49 -3.40 4.19 0.62
CA LEU A 49 -3.28 4.27 2.07
C LEU A 49 -3.47 5.70 2.59
N GLU A 50 -2.95 6.71 1.88
CA GLU A 50 -3.19 8.12 2.15
C GLU A 50 -4.69 8.47 2.08
N GLU A 51 -5.39 7.97 1.06
CA GLU A 51 -6.84 8.17 0.93
C GLU A 51 -7.61 7.51 2.07
N LEU A 52 -7.25 6.27 2.44
CA LEU A 52 -7.85 5.56 3.55
C LEU A 52 -7.66 6.28 4.89
N ALA A 53 -6.52 6.95 5.06
CA ALA A 53 -6.14 7.67 6.26
C ALA A 53 -6.64 9.12 6.30
N ARG A 54 -7.24 9.62 5.21
CA ARG A 54 -7.67 11.02 5.06
C ARG A 54 -8.68 11.45 6.13
N ASP A 55 -9.73 10.67 6.31
CA ASP A 55 -10.85 11.04 7.19
C ASP A 55 -10.71 10.47 8.60
N ARG A 56 -9.87 9.44 8.77
CA ARG A 56 -9.68 8.72 10.03
C ARG A 56 -8.32 8.01 10.06
N PRO A 57 -7.71 7.82 11.24
CA PRO A 57 -6.46 7.06 11.35
C PRO A 57 -6.57 5.66 10.75
N LEU A 58 -5.55 5.25 10.01
CA LEU A 58 -5.44 3.94 9.40
C LEU A 58 -4.52 3.05 10.24
N VAL A 59 -5.00 1.86 10.59
CA VAL A 59 -4.16 0.79 11.15
C VAL A 59 -3.98 -0.28 10.08
N MET A 60 -2.73 -0.51 9.67
CA MET A 60 -2.35 -1.58 8.76
C MET A 60 -1.71 -2.72 9.55
N LEU A 61 -2.37 -3.87 9.59
CA LEU A 61 -1.81 -5.09 10.16
C LEU A 61 -1.08 -5.87 9.07
N VAL A 62 0.20 -6.15 9.29
CA VAL A 62 1.03 -6.97 8.42
C VAL A 62 1.47 -8.21 9.18
N ASP A 63 0.95 -9.36 8.76
CA ASP A 63 1.32 -10.64 9.37
C ASP A 63 2.54 -11.25 8.66
N ASP A 64 3.24 -12.15 9.35
CA ASP A 64 4.35 -12.94 8.82
C ASP A 64 5.45 -12.12 8.10
N LEU A 65 5.81 -10.93 8.62
CA LEU A 65 6.82 -10.05 8.01
C LEU A 65 8.17 -10.73 7.74
N HIS A 66 8.52 -11.76 8.51
CA HIS A 66 9.74 -12.56 8.30
C HIS A 66 9.80 -13.29 6.94
N TRP A 67 8.67 -13.44 6.25
CA TRP A 67 8.58 -13.97 4.89
C TRP A 67 8.45 -12.89 3.81
N ALA A 68 8.37 -11.61 4.21
CA ALA A 68 8.22 -10.53 3.26
C ALA A 68 9.45 -10.42 2.35
N GLU A 69 9.20 -10.13 1.08
CA GLU A 69 10.24 -9.77 0.12
C GLU A 69 10.86 -8.42 0.50
N SER A 70 12.16 -8.24 0.24
CA SER A 70 12.87 -6.98 0.55
C SER A 70 12.18 -5.75 -0.03
N THR A 71 11.66 -5.87 -1.26
CA THR A 71 10.93 -4.78 -1.93
C THR A 71 9.66 -4.35 -1.19
N PHE A 72 9.00 -5.28 -0.47
CA PHE A 72 7.85 -4.92 0.35
C PHE A 72 8.27 -4.22 1.64
N LEU A 73 9.38 -4.63 2.25
CA LEU A 73 9.94 -3.96 3.43
C LEU A 73 10.40 -2.54 3.08
N GLU A 74 11.10 -2.36 1.96
CA GLU A 74 11.45 -1.04 1.41
C GLU A 74 10.22 -0.15 1.17
N PHE A 75 9.09 -0.74 0.77
CA PHE A 75 7.84 -0.02 0.64
C PHE A 75 7.29 0.46 1.99
N LEU A 76 7.34 -0.37 3.03
CA LEU A 76 6.90 0.02 4.38
C LEU A 76 7.76 1.17 4.92
N ASP A 77 9.08 1.08 4.73
CA ASP A 77 10.01 2.15 5.13
C ASP A 77 9.70 3.44 4.36
N HIS A 78 9.61 3.36 3.03
CA HIS A 78 9.32 4.51 2.19
C HIS A 78 7.95 5.13 2.50
N LEU A 79 6.95 4.31 2.81
CA LEU A 79 5.64 4.78 3.22
C LEU A 79 5.72 5.61 4.51
N LEU A 80 6.45 5.14 5.53
CA LEU A 80 6.62 5.86 6.79
C LEU A 80 7.41 7.16 6.63
N GLU A 81 8.37 7.20 5.70
CA GLU A 81 9.15 8.40 5.40
C GLU A 81 8.37 9.47 4.64
N THR A 82 7.37 9.07 3.83
CA THR A 82 6.71 9.97 2.87
C THR A 82 5.29 10.36 3.24
N VAL A 83 4.70 9.73 4.25
CA VAL A 83 3.37 10.10 4.75
C VAL A 83 3.50 11.32 5.68
N GLU A 84 3.18 12.50 5.14
CA GLU A 84 3.22 13.76 5.90
C GLU A 84 1.85 14.12 6.51
N ASP A 85 0.76 13.92 5.76
CA ASP A 85 -0.59 14.41 6.11
C ASP A 85 -1.59 13.29 6.47
N ALA A 86 -1.11 12.09 6.82
CA ALA A 86 -1.96 10.95 7.14
C ALA A 86 -1.53 10.25 8.44
N SER A 87 -2.52 9.92 9.28
CA SER A 87 -2.27 9.17 10.53
C SER A 87 -2.26 7.67 10.23
N VAL A 88 -1.07 7.09 10.02
CA VAL A 88 -0.89 5.66 9.72
C VAL A 88 -0.12 4.97 10.85
N LEU A 89 -0.68 3.87 11.36
CA LEU A 89 0.01 2.92 12.23
C LEU A 89 0.21 1.60 11.48
N ILE A 90 1.46 1.13 11.39
CA ILE A 90 1.79 -0.18 10.87
C ILE A 90 2.07 -1.10 12.06
N LEU A 91 1.31 -2.18 12.19
CA LEU A 91 1.51 -3.21 13.18
C LEU A 91 1.98 -4.48 12.47
N GLY A 92 3.23 -4.86 12.73
CA GLY A 92 3.87 -6.03 12.13
C GLY A 92 4.02 -7.20 13.10
N SER A 93 3.67 -8.40 12.67
CA SER A 93 4.04 -9.66 13.33
C SER A 93 5.25 -10.26 12.63
N SER A 94 6.29 -10.64 13.38
CA SER A 94 7.50 -11.24 12.81
C SER A 94 8.21 -12.17 13.78
N ARG A 95 9.03 -13.08 13.23
CA ARG A 95 10.01 -13.86 14.00
C ARG A 95 11.25 -13.01 14.26
N HIS A 96 11.98 -13.32 15.33
CA HIS A 96 13.18 -12.55 15.74
C HIS A 96 14.25 -12.41 14.67
N GLU A 97 14.35 -13.36 13.75
CA GLU A 97 15.35 -13.40 12.66
C GLU A 97 15.24 -12.22 11.67
N ILE A 98 14.12 -11.48 11.65
CA ILE A 98 13.95 -10.34 10.74
C ILE A 98 14.94 -9.20 11.04
N THR A 99 15.29 -8.99 12.31
CA THR A 99 16.20 -7.93 12.76
C THR A 99 17.67 -8.22 12.40
N GLU A 100 17.98 -9.44 11.98
CA GLU A 100 19.34 -9.83 11.57
C GLU A 100 19.56 -9.65 10.06
N ARG A 101 18.50 -9.39 9.30
CA ARG A 101 18.52 -9.33 7.82
C ARG A 101 18.37 -7.92 7.24
N HIS A 102 17.93 -6.96 8.05
CA HIS A 102 17.66 -5.56 7.68
C HIS A 102 18.18 -4.64 8.79
#